data_AF-A0A942LDR6-F1
#
_entry.id   AF-A0A942LDR6-F1
#
_cell.length_a   1.000
_cell.length_b   1.000
_cell.length_c   1.000
_cell.angle_alpha   90.00
_cell.angle_beta   90.00
_cell.angle_gamma   90.00
#
_symmetry.space_group_name_H-M   'P 1'
#
loop_
_entity.id
_entity.type
_entity.pdbx_description
1 polymer ?
#
loop_
_entity_poly.entity_id
_entity_poly.type
_entity_poly.pdbx_seq_one_letter_code
_entity_poly.pdbx_strand_id
1 'polypeptide(L)'
;MTSPWIAALMAVFLWWFATGAILIVVRLCERRGAAARRRAVLMALPVLALGIWGYETTLGQTGTGAACGAFLAALAIWGWIELSFLTGAITGPNQRPCPAHIVGWE
;
A
#
# COMPACT_ATOMS: atom_id res chain seq x y z
N MET A 1 -4.23 27.48 -1.06
CA MET A 1 -2.96 26.75 -0.80
C MET A 1 -2.07 26.91 -2.03
N THR A 2 -1.34 28.02 -2.13
CA THR A 2 -0.62 28.45 -3.35
C THR A 2 0.90 28.28 -3.26
N SER A 3 1.41 27.67 -2.19
CA SER A 3 2.84 27.40 -2.03
C SER A 3 3.15 25.94 -2.39
N PRO A 4 3.92 25.68 -3.47
CA PRO A 4 4.24 24.31 -3.92
C PRO A 4 5.00 23.51 -2.86
N TRP A 5 5.72 24.19 -1.97
CA TRP A 5 6.46 23.59 -0.87
C TRP A 5 5.56 22.85 0.12
N ILE A 6 4.35 23.35 0.37
CA ILE A 6 3.38 22.69 1.27
C ILE A 6 2.90 21.38 0.67
N ALA A 7 2.60 21.37 -0.64
CA ALA A 7 2.20 20.17 -1.35
C ALA A 7 3.33 19.13 -1.39
N ALA A 8 4.58 19.56 -1.60
CA ALA A 8 5.74 18.68 -1.58
C ALA A 8 5.97 18.05 -0.20
N LEU A 9 5.95 18.86 0.87
CA LEU A 9 6.09 18.35 2.24
C LEU A 9 4.97 17.39 2.62
N MET A 10 3.73 17.72 2.24
CA MET A 10 2.57 16.84 2.45
C MET A 10 2.75 15.51 1.71
N ALA A 11 3.17 15.54 0.44
CA ALA A 11 3.39 14.34 -0.36
C ALA A 11 4.48 13.45 0.22
N VAL A 12 5.63 14.02 0.57
CA VAL A 12 6.75 13.28 1.18
C VAL A 12 6.35 12.69 2.53
N PHE A 13 5.69 13.49 3.38
CA PHE A 13 5.23 13.03 4.68
C PHE A 13 4.23 11.88 4.57
N LEU A 14 3.18 12.04 3.75
CA LEU A 14 2.16 11.02 3.57
C LEU A 14 2.72 9.74 2.96
N TRP A 15 3.59 9.86 1.95
CA TRP A 15 4.25 8.73 1.33
C TRP A 15 5.11 7.95 2.33
N TRP A 16 5.98 8.65 3.07
CA TRP A 16 6.87 8.03 4.04
C TRP A 16 6.08 7.40 5.20
N PHE A 17 5.08 8.12 5.71
CA PHE A 17 4.22 7.66 6.79
C PHE A 17 3.41 6.42 6.38
N ALA A 18 2.80 6.44 5.20
CA ALA A 18 2.05 5.30 4.66
C ALA A 18 2.95 4.07 4.52
N THR A 19 4.14 4.23 3.95
CA THR A 19 5.13 3.15 3.80
C THR A 19 5.51 2.57 5.16
N GLY A 20 5.83 3.43 6.15
CA GLY A 20 6.14 2.99 7.51
C GLY A 20 4.98 2.24 8.17
N ALA A 21 3.75 2.73 8.02
CA ALA A 21 2.55 2.08 8.55
C ALA A 21 2.34 0.68 7.93
N ILE A 22 2.52 0.54 6.62
CA ILE A 22 2.44 -0.75 5.92
C ILE A 22 3.49 -1.72 6.49
N LEU A 23 4.74 -1.29 6.64
CA LEU A 23 5.82 -2.13 7.17
C LEU A 23 5.54 -2.59 8.62
N ILE A 24 4.97 -1.72 9.46
CA ILE A 24 4.56 -2.09 10.83
C ILE A 24 3.49 -3.17 10.80
N VAL A 25 2.46 -3.02 9.95
CA VAL A 25 1.39 -4.02 9.81
C VAL A 25 1.96 -5.35 9.32
N VAL A 26 2.83 -5.34 8.31
CA VAL A 26 3.49 -6.54 7.78
C VAL A 26 4.27 -7.25 8.89
N ARG A 27 5.12 -6.51 9.62
CA ARG A 27 5.94 -7.05 10.71
C ARG A 27 5.11 -7.63 11.85
N LEU A 28 3.95 -7.05 12.15
CA LEU A 28 3.01 -7.59 13.13
C LEU A 28 2.38 -8.90 12.65
N CYS A 29 2.10 -9.01 11.35
CA CYS A 29 1.48 -10.19 10.75
C CYS A 29 2.46 -11.36 10.56
N GLU A 30 3.74 -11.09 10.29
CA GLU A 30 4.78 -12.12 10.22
C GLU A 30 4.84 -12.96 11.49
N ARG A 31 4.74 -12.32 12.66
CA ARG A 31 4.78 -13.00 13.97
C ARG A 31 3.57 -13.92 14.22
N ARG A 32 2.50 -13.80 13.42
CA ARG A 32 1.20 -14.47 13.65
C ARG A 32 0.83 -15.50 12.56
N GLY A 33 1.72 -15.77 11.61
CA GLY A 33 1.56 -16.82 10.59
C GLY A 33 0.74 -16.45 9.35
N ALA A 34 0.61 -17.40 8.40
CA ALA A 34 0.01 -17.16 7.08
C ALA A 34 -1.46 -16.71 7.11
N ALA A 35 -2.26 -17.24 8.03
CA ALA A 35 -3.66 -16.85 8.19
C ALA A 35 -3.83 -15.41 8.70
N ALA A 36 -2.86 -14.87 9.44
CA ALA A 36 -2.88 -13.49 9.90
C ALA A 36 -2.55 -12.51 8.76
N ARG A 37 -1.58 -12.86 7.92
CA ARG A 37 -1.21 -12.11 6.71
C ARG A 37 -2.41 -11.94 5.75
N ARG A 38 -3.14 -13.02 5.47
CA ARG A 38 -4.35 -12.95 4.62
C ARG A 38 -5.46 -12.08 5.24
N ARG A 39 -5.66 -12.20 6.56
CA ARG A 39 -6.64 -11.36 7.28
C ARG A 39 -6.29 -9.88 7.24
N ALA A 40 -5.02 -9.51 7.33
CA ALA A 40 -4.61 -8.11 7.22
C ALA A 40 -4.95 -7.49 5.87
N VAL A 41 -4.72 -8.23 4.77
CA VAL A 41 -5.09 -7.77 3.42
C VAL A 41 -6.61 -7.64 3.26
N LEU A 42 -7.37 -8.59 3.81
CA LEU A 42 -8.84 -8.51 3.80
C LEU A 42 -9.35 -7.33 4.64
N MET A 43 -8.78 -7.08 5.81
CA MET A 43 -9.13 -5.93 6.66
C MET A 43 -8.73 -4.60 6.04
N ALA A 44 -7.77 -4.58 5.11
CA ALA A 44 -7.40 -3.39 4.37
C ALA A 44 -8.29 -3.12 3.14
N LEU A 45 -9.19 -4.04 2.75
CA LEU A 45 -10.11 -3.83 1.61
C LEU A 45 -10.96 -2.56 1.70
N PRO A 46 -11.47 -2.13 2.88
CA PRO A 46 -12.16 -0.85 2.99
C PRO A 46 -11.30 0.34 2.59
N VAL A 47 -9.97 0.29 2.83
CA VAL A 47 -9.04 1.35 2.41
C VAL A 47 -8.95 1.40 0.88
N LEU A 48 -8.91 0.25 0.22
CA LEU A 48 -8.96 0.17 -1.24
C LEU A 48 -10.27 0.74 -1.79
N ALA A 49 -11.41 0.35 -1.21
CA ALA A 49 -12.72 0.83 -1.63
C ALA A 49 -12.85 2.36 -1.47
N LEU A 50 -12.36 2.91 -0.35
CA LEU A 50 -12.29 4.35 -0.12
C LEU A 50 -11.36 5.03 -1.13
N GLY A 51 -10.24 4.40 -1.49
CA GLY A 51 -9.33 4.90 -2.52
C GLY A 51 -10.00 4.98 -3.89
N ILE A 52 -10.72 3.93 -4.31
CA ILE A 52 -11.46 3.92 -5.58
C ILE A 52 -12.56 4.99 -5.58
N TRP A 53 -13.32 5.11 -4.49
CA TRP A 53 -14.34 6.15 -4.37
C TRP A 53 -13.73 7.57 -4.40
N GLY A 54 -12.59 7.77 -3.74
CA GLY A 54 -11.84 9.03 -3.80
C GLY A 54 -11.33 9.36 -5.20
N TYR A 55 -10.93 8.35 -5.97
CA TYR A 55 -10.51 8.51 -7.35
C TYR A 55 -11.68 8.92 -8.26
N GLU A 56 -12.81 8.21 -8.20
CA GLU A 56 -14.02 8.51 -8.97
C GLU A 56 -14.56 9.92 -8.68
N THR A 57 -14.56 10.31 -7.40
CA THR A 57 -15.03 11.65 -7.00
C THR A 57 -14.11 12.77 -7.49
N THR A 58 -12.80 12.52 -7.62
CA THR A 58 -11.82 13.55 -8.02
C THR A 58 -11.56 13.61 -9.53
N LEU A 59 -11.93 12.58 -10.28
CA LEU A 59 -11.74 12.44 -11.73
C LEU A 59 -12.28 13.62 -12.56
N GLY A 60 -13.47 14.12 -12.21
CA GLY A 60 -14.14 15.21 -12.95
C GLY A 60 -13.88 16.61 -12.38
N GLN A 61 -13.10 16.74 -11.30
CA GLN A 61 -12.94 18.00 -10.59
C GLN A 61 -11.57 18.63 -10.86
N THR A 62 -11.57 19.90 -11.23
CA THR A 62 -10.34 20.68 -11.38
C THR A 62 -10.16 21.59 -10.17
N GLY A 63 -9.03 21.48 -9.48
CA GLY A 63 -8.69 22.35 -8.37
C GLY A 63 -7.69 21.71 -7.41
N THR A 64 -7.12 22.52 -6.51
CA THR A 64 -6.10 22.05 -5.54
C THR A 64 -6.66 20.97 -4.60
N GLY A 65 -7.92 21.11 -4.17
CA GLY A 65 -8.58 20.11 -3.32
C GLY A 65 -8.75 18.76 -4.02
N ALA A 66 -9.14 18.79 -5.30
CA ALA A 66 -9.25 17.59 -6.12
C ALA A 66 -7.89 16.92 -6.34
N ALA A 67 -6.82 17.70 -6.56
CA ALA A 67 -5.46 17.16 -6.69
C ALA A 67 -4.98 16.48 -5.40
N CYS A 68 -5.19 17.09 -4.23
CA CYS A 68 -4.85 16.48 -2.94
C CYS A 68 -5.69 15.21 -2.68
N GLY A 69 -6.99 15.26 -2.99
CA GLY A 69 -7.87 14.10 -2.88
C GLY A 69 -7.46 12.94 -3.79
N ALA A 70 -7.12 13.23 -5.04
CA ALA A 70 -6.65 12.25 -6.01
C ALA A 70 -5.32 11.60 -5.56
N PHE A 71 -4.42 12.39 -4.97
CA PHE A 71 -3.17 11.86 -4.41
C PHE A 71 -3.42 10.92 -3.22
N LEU A 72 -4.32 11.28 -2.30
CA LEU A 72 -4.71 10.40 -1.18
C LEU A 72 -5.39 9.12 -1.67
N ALA A 73 -6.25 9.22 -2.68
CA ALA A 73 -6.90 8.08 -3.31
C ALA A 73 -5.87 7.12 -3.94
N ALA A 74 -4.92 7.67 -4.71
CA ALA A 74 -3.83 6.90 -5.30
C ALA A 74 -2.96 6.22 -4.24
N LEU A 75 -2.63 6.92 -3.15
CA LEU A 75 -1.89 6.35 -2.02
C LEU A 75 -2.65 5.21 -1.33
N ALA A 76 -3.97 5.33 -1.17
CA ALA A 76 -4.79 4.29 -0.56
C ALA A 76 -4.84 3.02 -1.43
N ILE A 77 -5.00 3.18 -2.74
CA ILE A 77 -4.99 2.07 -3.71
C ILE A 77 -3.61 1.41 -3.72
N TRP A 78 -2.54 2.21 -3.88
CA TRP A 78 -1.16 1.71 -3.87
C TRP A 78 -0.84 1.00 -2.55
N GLY A 79 -1.20 1.58 -1.41
CA GLY A 79 -0.90 0.99 -0.11
C GLY A 79 -1.56 -0.36 0.12
N TRP A 80 -2.76 -0.59 -0.42
CA TRP A 80 -3.39 -1.91 -0.38
C TRP A 80 -2.65 -2.93 -1.26
N ILE A 81 -2.25 -2.54 -2.48
CA ILE A 81 -1.49 -3.39 -3.40
C ILE A 81 -0.14 -3.76 -2.76
N GLU A 82 0.58 -2.78 -2.23
CA GLU A 82 1.88 -2.97 -1.57
C GLU A 82 1.75 -3.91 -0.35
N LEU A 83 0.72 -3.72 0.47
CA LEU A 83 0.44 -4.62 1.58
C LEU A 83 0.17 -6.05 1.10
N SER A 84 -0.58 -6.22 0.01
CA SER A 84 -0.86 -7.54 -0.57
C SER A 84 0.40 -8.27 -1.04
N PHE A 85 1.35 -7.50 -1.61
CA PHE A 85 2.63 -7.97 -2.11
C PHE A 85 3.58 -8.36 -0.98
N LEU A 86 3.80 -7.44 -0.02
CA LEU A 86 4.74 -7.65 1.09
C LEU A 86 4.29 -8.77 2.02
N THR A 87 2.98 -8.96 2.19
CA THR A 87 2.46 -10.07 2.99
C THR A 87 2.49 -11.42 2.25
N GLY A 88 2.68 -11.46 0.94
CA GLY A 88 2.63 -12.70 0.17
C GLY A 88 1.23 -13.33 0.13
N ALA A 89 0.18 -12.56 0.38
CA ALA A 89 -1.18 -13.10 0.54
C ALA A 89 -1.91 -13.29 -0.80
N ILE A 90 -1.63 -12.43 -1.79
CA ILE A 90 -2.19 -12.50 -3.16
C ILE A 90 -1.04 -12.60 -4.15
N THR A 91 -0.13 -11.63 -4.10
CA THR A 91 1.15 -11.60 -4.82
C THR A 91 2.28 -11.57 -3.78
N GLY A 92 3.49 -12.01 -4.13
CA GLY A 92 4.65 -11.89 -3.23
C GLY A 92 5.69 -13.01 -3.37
N PRO A 93 6.68 -13.06 -2.46
CA PRO A 93 7.81 -13.97 -2.57
C PRO A 93 7.38 -15.43 -2.55
N ASN A 94 8.01 -16.27 -3.38
CA ASN A 94 7.79 -17.70 -3.33
C ASN A 94 8.24 -18.25 -1.97
N GLN A 95 7.27 -18.66 -1.14
CA GLN A 95 7.55 -19.20 0.20
C GLN A 95 7.76 -20.71 0.20
N ARG A 96 7.76 -21.36 -0.97
CA ARG A 96 8.11 -22.77 -1.07
C ARG A 96 9.59 -22.95 -0.72
N PRO A 97 9.95 -23.98 0.07
CA PRO A 97 11.34 -24.27 0.31
C PRO A 97 12.07 -24.49 -1.03
N CYS A 98 13.30 -23.98 -1.11
CA CYS A 98 14.14 -24.22 -2.28
C CYS A 98 14.36 -25.75 -2.41
N PRO A 99 14.11 -26.36 -3.58
CA PRO A 99 14.38 -27.77 -3.78
C PRO A 99 15.85 -28.10 -3.51
N ALA A 100 16.10 -29.16 -2.73
CA ALA A 100 17.44 -29.50 -2.26
C ALA A 100 18.46 -29.83 -3.37
N HIS A 101 18.00 -30.09 -4.60
CA HIS A 101 18.83 -30.46 -5.74
C HIS A 101 19.28 -29.26 -6.60
N ILE A 102 18.86 -28.03 -6.27
CA ILE A 102 19.24 -26.83 -7.02
C ILE A 102 20.41 -26.15 -6.30
N VAL A 103 21.56 -26.12 -6.97
CA VAL A 103 22.73 -25.32 -6.57
C VAL A 103 22.67 -23.95 -7.26
N GLY A 104 23.13 -22.89 -6.58
CA GLY A 104 23.18 -21.54 -7.13
C GLY A 104 24.06 -21.46 -8.38
N TRP A 105 23.83 -20.46 -9.24
CA TRP A 105 24.68 -20.21 -10.40
C TRP A 105 26.11 -19.84 -9.95
N GLU A 106 27.11 -20.47 -10.57
CA GLU A 106 28.54 -20.11 -10.47
C GLU A 106 28.92 -19.03 -11.49
#